data_AF-A0A1S8WYA1-F1
#
_entry.id   AF-A0A1S8WYA1-F1
#
_cell.length_a   1.000
_cell.length_b   1.000
_cell.length_c   1.000
_cell.angle_alpha   90.00
_cell.angle_beta   90.00
_cell.angle_gamma   90.00
#
_symmetry.space_group_name_H-M   'P 1'
#
loop_
_entity.id
_entity.type
_entity.pdbx_description
1 polymer ?
#
loop_
_entity_poly.entity_id
_entity_poly.type
_entity_poly.pdbx_seq_one_letter_code
_entity_poly.pdbx_strand_id
1 'polypeptide(L)'
;MILLGCDDPTYEEEAWPCAEHLPVCRDEAKIIFSWAMNAPSYHMPPDTSFKVGGKGFRNLVLQVHYKDASYFAQSPDRTDASGWKLGMLDYPTRFLSGMYIFIDGASSLPPKEKTLVAMACRYTGEVNLHPFAFRTHAHSHGLLNTAYVIHHGVKHLIGTKSPQEPQTFYPVLNKSLEVQPGDKLEASCLFMNNEDREIRMGHTRNDEMCNFYMMYSVPLEDAAQLDDPKNQNCLQSIDPKTGEIHTRNDEMCNFYMMYSVPLEDAAQLDDPKNQNCLQSIDPKT
;
A
#
# COMPACT_ATOMS: atom_id res chain seq x y z
N MET A 1 -8.08 1.49 11.35
CA MET A 1 -9.10 0.89 10.47
C MET A 1 -8.62 1.02 9.04
N ILE A 2 -8.72 -0.03 8.23
CA ILE A 2 -8.31 -0.03 6.83
C ILE A 2 -9.50 -0.54 5.99
N LEU A 3 -9.83 0.17 4.92
CA LEU A 3 -10.84 -0.24 3.96
C LEU A 3 -10.16 -0.75 2.70
N LEU A 4 -10.47 -1.99 2.36
CA LEU A 4 -9.96 -2.71 1.20
C LEU A 4 -11.11 -2.99 0.24
N GLY A 5 -10.82 -3.01 -1.05
CA GLY A 5 -11.69 -3.55 -2.08
C GLY A 5 -11.06 -4.82 -2.68
N CYS A 6 -11.87 -5.86 -2.86
CA CYS A 6 -11.48 -7.08 -3.58
C CYS A 6 -12.71 -7.81 -4.14
N ASP A 7 -12.48 -8.81 -4.98
CA ASP A 7 -13.53 -9.62 -5.60
C ASP A 7 -13.83 -10.92 -4.84
N ASP A 8 -12.86 -11.44 -4.07
CA ASP A 8 -12.94 -12.72 -3.37
C ASP A 8 -12.36 -12.64 -1.94
N PRO A 9 -13.13 -12.15 -0.94
CA PRO A 9 -12.72 -12.15 0.46
C PRO A 9 -12.36 -13.55 0.96
N THR A 10 -11.38 -13.64 1.87
CA THR A 10 -10.91 -14.95 2.37
C THR A 10 -11.99 -15.75 3.10
N TYR A 11 -12.87 -15.04 3.81
CA TYR A 11 -14.00 -15.62 4.52
C TYR A 11 -15.29 -14.91 4.13
N GLU A 12 -16.40 -15.66 4.14
CA GLU A 12 -17.76 -15.14 3.93
C GLU A 12 -18.48 -14.83 5.26
N GLU A 13 -17.80 -15.03 6.40
CA GLU A 13 -18.32 -14.73 7.73
C GLU A 13 -18.45 -13.22 7.96
N GLU A 14 -19.31 -12.81 8.90
CA GLU A 14 -19.53 -11.38 9.20
C GLU A 14 -18.27 -10.69 9.73
N ALA A 15 -17.46 -11.41 10.52
CA ALA A 15 -16.17 -10.94 11.02
C ALA A 15 -15.23 -12.12 11.27
N TRP A 16 -13.96 -11.95 10.93
CA TRP A 16 -12.91 -12.95 11.15
C TRP A 16 -11.62 -12.29 11.63
N PRO A 17 -10.74 -13.02 12.36
CA PRO A 17 -9.40 -12.55 12.62
C PRO A 17 -8.66 -12.32 11.31
N CYS A 18 -8.08 -11.13 11.12
CA CYS A 18 -7.08 -10.91 10.08
C CYS A 18 -5.81 -11.67 10.50
N ALA A 19 -5.82 -13.00 10.30
CA ALA A 19 -4.76 -13.87 10.77
C ALA A 19 -3.42 -13.50 10.12
N GLU A 20 -2.33 -13.60 10.87
CA GLU A 20 -0.98 -13.25 10.38
C GLU A 20 -0.52 -14.11 9.19
N HIS A 21 -1.20 -15.22 8.89
CA HIS A 21 -0.78 -16.20 7.87
C HIS A 21 -1.78 -16.39 6.72
N LEU A 22 -2.90 -15.68 6.72
CA LEU A 22 -3.87 -15.77 5.62
C LEU A 22 -4.14 -14.37 5.07
N PRO A 23 -4.24 -14.24 3.74
CA PRO A 23 -4.51 -12.96 3.10
C PRO A 23 -5.90 -12.45 3.52
N VAL A 24 -6.14 -11.14 3.43
CA VAL A 24 -7.49 -10.58 3.69
C VAL A 24 -8.47 -10.95 2.56
N CYS A 25 -7.96 -11.04 1.33
CA CYS A 25 -8.68 -11.50 0.15
C CYS A 25 -7.87 -12.58 -0.56
N ARG A 26 -8.53 -13.58 -1.15
CA ARG A 26 -7.87 -14.61 -1.97
C ARG A 26 -7.33 -14.04 -3.28
N ASP A 27 -7.96 -12.98 -3.77
CA ASP A 27 -7.52 -12.16 -4.90
C ASP A 27 -6.83 -10.85 -4.42
N GLU A 28 -6.52 -9.95 -5.36
CA GLU A 28 -5.85 -8.67 -5.07
C GLU A 28 -6.67 -7.78 -4.13
N ALA A 29 -6.12 -7.51 -2.94
CA ALA A 29 -6.70 -6.55 -2.01
C ALA A 29 -6.19 -5.13 -2.29
N LYS A 30 -7.06 -4.25 -2.79
CA LYS A 30 -6.70 -2.84 -3.05
C LYS A 30 -7.10 -1.95 -1.89
N ILE A 31 -6.13 -1.23 -1.32
CA ILE A 31 -6.41 -0.24 -0.29
C ILE A 31 -7.15 0.96 -0.87
N ILE A 32 -8.35 1.21 -0.34
CA ILE A 32 -9.18 2.37 -0.71
C ILE A 32 -8.86 3.52 0.23
N PHE A 33 -8.85 3.26 1.54
CA PHE A 33 -8.58 4.29 2.54
C PHE A 33 -8.13 3.66 3.86
N SER A 34 -7.57 4.47 4.75
CA SER A 34 -7.23 4.05 6.11
C SER A 34 -7.37 5.20 7.10
N TRP A 35 -7.86 4.89 8.29
CA TRP A 35 -7.96 5.80 9.41
C TRP A 35 -7.11 5.31 10.58
N ALA A 36 -6.41 6.25 11.22
CA ALA A 36 -5.62 6.02 12.41
C ALA A 36 -6.20 6.78 13.61
N MET A 37 -6.01 6.24 14.81
CA MET A 37 -6.43 6.90 16.05
C MET A 37 -5.91 8.34 16.10
N ASN A 38 -6.77 9.28 16.47
CA ASN A 38 -6.53 10.73 16.48
C ASN A 38 -6.39 11.41 15.11
N ALA A 39 -6.56 10.69 13.99
CA ALA A 39 -6.70 11.32 12.69
C ALA A 39 -8.09 11.95 12.54
N PRO A 40 -8.20 13.16 11.95
CA PRO A 40 -9.51 13.74 11.62
C PRO A 40 -10.22 12.92 10.54
N SER A 41 -11.51 13.19 10.36
CA SER A 41 -12.24 12.71 9.18
C SER A 41 -11.56 13.19 7.90
N TYR A 42 -11.57 12.34 6.88
CA TYR A 42 -11.02 12.65 5.58
C TYR A 42 -12.14 12.93 4.58
N HIS A 43 -11.94 13.96 3.76
CA HIS A 43 -12.84 14.32 2.68
C HIS A 43 -12.10 14.16 1.36
N MET A 44 -12.72 13.43 0.43
CA MET A 44 -12.24 13.37 -0.95
C MET A 44 -12.25 14.78 -1.55
N PRO A 45 -11.32 15.08 -2.49
CA PRO A 45 -11.43 16.28 -3.30
C PRO A 45 -12.80 16.38 -3.98
N PRO A 46 -13.31 17.59 -4.26
CA PRO A 46 -14.57 17.75 -4.97
C PRO A 46 -14.59 16.96 -6.29
N ASP A 47 -15.75 16.39 -6.62
CA ASP A 47 -15.98 15.70 -7.89
C ASP A 47 -14.97 14.56 -8.18
N THR A 48 -14.52 13.90 -7.11
CA THR A 48 -13.54 12.82 -7.15
C THR A 48 -14.05 11.61 -6.36
N SER A 49 -14.00 10.41 -6.93
CA SER A 49 -14.49 9.19 -6.28
C SER A 49 -13.66 7.95 -6.58
N PHE A 50 -13.63 6.99 -5.66
CA PHE A 50 -13.19 5.62 -5.97
C PHE A 50 -14.32 4.85 -6.66
N LYS A 51 -13.97 4.09 -7.71
CA LYS A 51 -14.90 3.21 -8.42
C LYS A 51 -15.03 1.89 -7.65
N VAL A 52 -16.26 1.50 -7.34
CA VAL A 52 -16.60 0.20 -6.72
C VAL A 52 -17.72 -0.48 -7.51
N GLY A 53 -17.82 -1.80 -7.42
CA GLY A 53 -18.79 -2.61 -8.17
C GLY A 53 -18.51 -2.66 -9.68
N GLY A 54 -19.25 -3.51 -10.40
CA GLY A 54 -19.08 -3.69 -11.84
C GLY A 54 -17.67 -4.14 -12.22
N LYS A 55 -16.91 -3.27 -12.89
CA LYS A 55 -15.48 -3.47 -13.24
C LYS A 55 -14.50 -3.01 -12.14
N GLY A 56 -14.98 -2.48 -11.01
CA GLY A 56 -14.18 -2.25 -9.80
C GLY A 56 -14.22 -3.49 -8.89
N PHE A 57 -14.12 -3.29 -7.58
CA PHE A 57 -14.22 -4.37 -6.59
C PHE A 57 -15.67 -4.71 -6.25
N ARG A 58 -16.01 -6.00 -6.22
CA ARG A 58 -17.34 -6.46 -5.81
C ARG A 58 -17.57 -6.39 -4.31
N ASN A 59 -16.52 -6.51 -3.50
CA ASN A 59 -16.61 -6.52 -2.05
C ASN A 59 -15.76 -5.41 -1.43
N LEU A 60 -16.22 -4.95 -0.26
CA LEU A 60 -15.48 -4.06 0.62
C LEU A 60 -15.18 -4.80 1.91
N VAL A 61 -13.91 -4.86 2.31
CA VAL A 61 -13.47 -5.50 3.54
C VAL A 61 -12.94 -4.43 4.49
N LEU A 62 -13.50 -4.37 5.70
CA LEU A 62 -13.08 -3.45 6.75
C LEU A 62 -12.21 -4.18 7.77
N GLN A 63 -10.95 -3.80 7.86
CA GLN A 63 -10.05 -4.24 8.93
C GLN A 63 -10.08 -3.26 10.10
N VAL A 64 -10.38 -3.76 11.30
CA VAL A 64 -10.37 -2.98 12.55
C VAL A 64 -9.25 -3.49 13.45
N HIS A 65 -8.32 -2.60 13.80
CA HIS A 65 -7.21 -2.92 14.71
C HIS A 65 -7.52 -2.38 16.12
N TYR A 66 -7.77 -3.30 17.04
CA TYR A 66 -7.94 -2.99 18.47
C TYR A 66 -6.59 -3.02 19.16
N LYS A 67 -6.03 -1.84 19.46
CA LYS A 67 -4.76 -1.72 20.19
C LYS A 67 -4.87 -2.20 21.64
N ASP A 68 -6.02 -1.93 22.26
CA ASP A 68 -6.34 -2.37 23.62
C ASP A 68 -7.75 -2.98 23.61
N ALA A 69 -7.81 -4.30 23.83
CA ALA A 69 -9.06 -5.06 23.90
C ALA A 69 -9.47 -5.38 25.35
N SER A 70 -8.75 -4.87 26.36
CA SER A 70 -9.05 -5.11 27.78
C SER A 70 -10.45 -4.64 28.17
N TYR A 71 -10.97 -3.64 27.46
CA TYR A 71 -12.34 -3.15 27.57
C TYR A 71 -13.39 -4.25 27.35
N PHE A 72 -13.14 -5.19 26.43
CA PHE A 72 -14.03 -6.31 26.13
C PHE A 72 -13.80 -7.51 27.06
N ALA A 73 -12.55 -7.73 27.48
CA ALA A 73 -12.19 -8.86 28.35
C ALA A 73 -12.92 -8.87 29.70
N GLN A 74 -13.40 -7.72 30.16
CA GLN A 74 -14.10 -7.57 31.45
C GLN A 74 -15.59 -7.93 31.39
N SER A 75 -16.18 -8.11 30.20
CA SER A 75 -17.61 -8.44 30.06
C SER A 75 -17.88 -9.08 28.69
N PRO A 76 -18.28 -10.37 28.63
CA PRO A 76 -18.47 -11.10 27.37
C PRO A 76 -19.61 -10.57 26.51
N ASP A 77 -20.57 -9.85 27.10
CA ASP A 77 -21.71 -9.27 26.38
C ASP A 77 -21.41 -7.91 25.71
N ARG A 78 -20.19 -7.38 25.90
CA ARG A 78 -19.80 -6.11 25.28
C ARG A 78 -19.48 -6.31 23.82
N THR A 79 -20.15 -5.53 22.98
CA THR A 79 -19.94 -5.51 21.53
C THR A 79 -19.37 -4.16 21.09
N ASP A 80 -18.75 -4.14 19.92
CA ASP A 80 -18.30 -2.93 19.24
C ASP A 80 -18.93 -2.89 17.85
N ALA A 81 -19.29 -1.68 17.41
CA ALA A 81 -19.86 -1.43 16.08
C ALA A 81 -19.03 -0.36 15.34
N SER A 82 -17.74 -0.28 15.62
CA SER A 82 -16.82 0.62 14.94
C SER A 82 -16.81 0.30 13.45
N GLY A 83 -17.04 1.32 12.66
CA GLY A 83 -17.22 1.16 11.23
C GLY A 83 -17.21 2.51 10.55
N TRP A 84 -17.45 2.48 9.25
CA TRP A 84 -17.41 3.65 8.41
C TRP A 84 -18.78 3.90 7.79
N LYS A 85 -19.12 5.17 7.63
CA LYS A 85 -20.26 5.58 6.81
C LYS A 85 -19.74 6.05 5.47
N LEU A 86 -20.06 5.33 4.40
CA LEU A 86 -19.64 5.65 3.04
C LEU A 86 -20.73 6.46 2.33
N GLY A 87 -20.33 7.54 1.66
CA GLY A 87 -21.17 8.23 0.68
C GLY A 87 -21.01 7.56 -0.67
N MET A 88 -22.09 7.03 -1.23
CA MET A 88 -22.09 6.29 -2.49
C MET A 88 -22.82 7.10 -3.57
N LEU A 89 -22.39 6.97 -4.82
CA LEU A 89 -23.03 7.57 -5.99
C LEU A 89 -23.28 6.47 -7.03
N ASP A 90 -24.45 6.49 -7.65
CA ASP A 90 -24.82 5.54 -8.73
C ASP A 90 -24.33 6.01 -10.11
N TYR A 91 -23.59 7.13 -10.16
CA TYR A 91 -23.01 7.72 -11.36
C TYR A 91 -21.56 8.12 -11.10
N PRO A 92 -20.69 8.07 -12.12
CA PRO A 92 -19.30 8.45 -11.95
C PRO A 92 -19.16 9.96 -11.73
N THR A 93 -18.18 10.35 -10.91
CA THR A 93 -17.72 11.74 -10.81
C THR A 93 -16.81 12.09 -11.99
N ARG A 94 -16.42 13.37 -12.12
CA ARG A 94 -15.52 13.81 -13.19
C ARG A 94 -14.11 13.21 -13.09
N PHE A 95 -13.68 12.87 -11.87
CA PHE A 95 -12.37 12.32 -11.61
C PHE A 95 -12.46 11.01 -10.84
N LEU A 96 -11.79 9.97 -11.31
CA LEU A 96 -11.73 8.70 -10.61
C LEU A 96 -10.39 8.56 -9.88
N SER A 97 -10.44 8.02 -8.67
CA SER A 97 -9.27 7.83 -7.83
C SER A 97 -8.67 6.43 -7.93
N GLY A 98 -7.34 6.40 -7.90
CA GLY A 98 -6.54 5.20 -7.75
C GLY A 98 -5.53 5.34 -6.61
N MET A 99 -4.79 4.26 -6.37
CA MET A 99 -3.71 4.21 -5.41
C MET A 99 -2.44 3.75 -6.12
N TYR A 100 -1.38 4.54 -6.02
CA TYR A 100 -0.05 4.14 -6.43
C TYR A 100 0.77 3.79 -5.18
N ILE A 101 1.27 2.56 -5.09
CA ILE A 101 1.90 2.06 -3.86
C ILE A 101 3.39 1.80 -4.12
N PHE A 102 4.24 2.39 -3.29
CA PHE A 102 5.67 2.06 -3.24
C PHE A 102 5.90 1.13 -2.08
N ILE A 103 6.58 0.01 -2.34
CA ILE A 103 6.85 -1.00 -1.33
C ILE A 103 8.25 -1.55 -1.52
N ASP A 104 9.01 -1.64 -0.44
CA ASP A 104 10.25 -2.41 -0.38
C ASP A 104 10.00 -3.79 0.26
N GLY A 105 10.38 -4.84 -0.45
CA GLY A 105 10.34 -6.23 0.05
C GLY A 105 11.71 -6.91 0.12
N ALA A 106 12.79 -6.23 -0.26
CA ALA A 106 14.10 -6.83 -0.49
C ALA A 106 15.16 -6.40 0.52
N SER A 107 15.01 -5.22 1.13
CA SER A 107 16.01 -4.63 2.00
C SER A 107 16.02 -5.26 3.40
N SER A 108 17.13 -5.09 4.10
CA SER A 108 17.23 -5.37 5.54
C SER A 108 17.86 -4.18 6.27
N LEU A 109 17.60 -4.12 7.57
CA LEU A 109 18.10 -3.09 8.47
C LEU A 109 19.19 -3.71 9.35
N PRO A 110 20.48 -3.38 9.13
CA PRO A 110 21.58 -3.87 9.96
C PRO A 110 21.41 -3.46 11.43
N PRO A 111 21.95 -4.25 12.39
CA PRO A 111 21.93 -3.91 13.81
C PRO A 111 22.60 -2.57 14.10
N LYS A 112 22.05 -1.80 15.05
CA LYS A 112 22.63 -0.54 15.55
C LYS A 112 22.93 0.50 14.47
N GLU A 113 22.20 0.48 13.36
CA GLU A 113 22.47 1.32 12.20
C GLU A 113 21.25 2.12 11.74
N LYS A 114 21.54 3.33 11.24
CA LYS A 114 20.58 4.17 10.53
C LYS A 114 20.62 3.81 9.05
N THR A 115 19.51 3.32 8.52
CA THR A 115 19.44 2.80 7.15
C THR A 115 18.45 3.62 6.33
N LEU A 116 18.84 4.00 5.12
CA LEU A 116 17.93 4.56 4.11
C LEU A 116 17.58 3.45 3.13
N VAL A 117 16.31 3.08 3.09
CA VAL A 117 15.75 2.17 2.10
C VAL A 117 15.09 3.02 1.02
N ALA A 118 15.28 2.68 -0.26
CA ALA A 118 14.74 3.44 -1.38
C ALA A 118 14.14 2.52 -2.43
N MET A 119 13.06 2.98 -3.05
CA MET A 119 12.41 2.33 -4.18
C MET A 119 12.25 3.33 -5.31
N ALA A 120 12.38 2.86 -6.54
CA ALA A 120 12.19 3.71 -7.69
C ALA A 120 11.67 2.95 -8.90
N CYS A 121 10.66 3.51 -9.57
CA CYS A 121 10.11 2.96 -10.79
C CYS A 121 9.90 4.07 -11.82
N ARG A 122 9.89 3.68 -13.10
CA ARG A 122 9.43 4.56 -14.16
C ARG A 122 7.92 4.40 -14.29
N TYR A 123 7.20 5.51 -14.32
CA TYR A 123 5.77 5.48 -14.62
C TYR A 123 5.57 5.18 -16.11
N THR A 124 4.82 4.12 -16.41
CA THR A 124 4.61 3.62 -17.79
C THR A 124 3.17 3.77 -18.27
N GLY A 125 2.31 4.41 -17.48
CA GLY A 125 0.93 4.67 -17.87
C GLY A 125 0.83 5.66 -19.02
N GLU A 126 -0.34 5.73 -19.63
CA GLU A 126 -0.58 6.53 -20.84
C GLU A 126 -1.12 7.93 -20.52
N VAL A 127 -1.57 8.15 -19.29
CA VAL A 127 -2.25 9.39 -18.86
C VAL A 127 -1.55 10.00 -17.66
N ASN A 128 -1.75 11.31 -17.45
CA ASN A 128 -1.19 12.00 -16.29
C ASN A 128 -1.92 11.60 -15.02
N LEU A 129 -1.17 11.31 -13.95
CA LEU A 129 -1.74 11.14 -12.61
C LEU A 129 -1.70 12.49 -11.88
N HIS A 130 -2.75 12.78 -11.11
CA HIS A 130 -2.80 13.95 -10.24
C HIS A 130 -2.79 13.53 -8.76
N PRO A 131 -1.62 13.49 -8.10
CA PRO A 131 -1.52 13.14 -6.68
C PRO A 131 -2.24 14.16 -5.80
N PHE A 132 -3.10 13.70 -4.90
CA PHE A 132 -3.84 14.60 -4.00
C PHE A 132 -3.67 14.27 -2.52
N ALA A 133 -3.35 13.03 -2.18
CA ALA A 133 -3.07 12.63 -0.80
C ALA A 133 -2.03 11.50 -0.75
N PHE A 134 -1.41 11.32 0.40
CA PHE A 134 -0.43 10.27 0.64
C PHE A 134 -0.50 9.72 2.05
N ARG A 135 -0.10 8.46 2.22
CA ARG A 135 0.05 7.80 3.52
C ARG A 135 1.41 7.15 3.61
N THR A 136 2.01 7.21 4.80
CA THR A 136 3.25 6.50 5.12
C THR A 136 2.95 5.34 6.06
N HIS A 137 3.71 4.25 5.92
CA HIS A 137 3.61 3.11 6.82
C HIS A 137 4.99 2.47 7.02
N ALA A 138 5.26 2.18 8.28
CA ALA A 138 6.33 1.36 8.81
C ALA A 138 5.89 0.89 10.21
N HIS A 139 6.57 -0.12 10.74
CA HIS A 139 6.55 -0.54 12.14
C HIS A 139 7.44 0.37 12.98
N SER A 140 8.02 -0.14 14.07
CA SER A 140 8.59 0.69 15.14
C SER A 140 9.91 1.38 14.83
N HIS A 141 10.61 1.00 13.75
CA HIS A 141 11.95 1.49 13.45
C HIS A 141 11.94 2.64 12.43
N GLY A 142 10.80 2.84 11.74
CA GLY A 142 10.62 3.91 10.76
C GLY A 142 10.66 5.31 11.39
N LEU A 143 11.55 6.16 10.89
CA LEU A 143 11.71 7.55 11.33
C LEU A 143 11.01 8.53 10.37
N LEU A 144 11.14 8.32 9.06
CA LEU A 144 10.66 9.24 8.04
C LEU A 144 10.46 8.54 6.71
N ASN A 145 9.29 8.66 6.10
CA ASN A 145 9.06 8.22 4.73
C ASN A 145 8.85 9.45 3.85
N THR A 146 9.41 9.43 2.65
CA THR A 146 9.36 10.55 1.69
C THR A 146 9.22 10.02 0.27
N ALA A 147 8.43 10.70 -0.57
CA ALA A 147 8.33 10.37 -1.99
C ALA A 147 8.39 11.60 -2.90
N TYR A 148 8.90 11.39 -4.11
CA TYR A 148 9.12 12.40 -5.15
C TYR A 148 8.67 11.90 -6.52
N VAL A 149 8.20 12.85 -7.33
CA VAL A 149 8.19 12.72 -8.80
C VAL A 149 9.48 13.35 -9.31
N ILE A 150 10.13 12.70 -10.27
CA ILE A 150 11.34 13.21 -10.92
C ILE A 150 11.04 13.38 -12.40
N HIS A 151 10.84 14.64 -12.77
CA HIS A 151 10.51 15.04 -14.13
C HIS A 151 11.71 15.77 -14.75
N HIS A 152 12.26 15.25 -15.85
CA HIS A 152 13.47 15.79 -16.51
C HIS A 152 14.64 16.07 -15.54
N GLY A 153 14.83 15.20 -14.54
CA GLY A 153 15.89 15.33 -13.53
C GLY A 153 15.58 16.28 -12.37
N VAL A 154 14.44 16.96 -12.39
CA VAL A 154 13.99 17.86 -11.32
C VAL A 154 13.10 17.06 -10.34
N LYS A 155 13.45 17.10 -9.05
CA LYS A 155 12.68 16.44 -7.99
C LYS A 155 11.55 17.34 -7.48
N HIS A 156 10.32 16.82 -7.51
CA HIS A 156 9.12 17.44 -6.96
C HIS A 156 8.57 16.58 -5.82
N LEU A 157 8.41 17.17 -4.63
CA LEU A 157 7.95 16.47 -3.45
C LEU A 157 6.46 16.08 -3.59
N ILE A 158 6.16 14.79 -3.43
CA ILE A 158 4.79 14.29 -3.25
C ILE A 158 4.38 14.48 -1.79
N GLY A 159 5.21 13.97 -0.87
CA GLY A 159 4.94 14.04 0.56
C GLY A 159 6.08 13.52 1.41
N THR A 160 6.12 13.98 2.66
CA THR A 160 7.05 13.48 3.69
C THR A 160 6.33 13.44 5.04
N LYS A 161 6.47 12.33 5.77
CA LYS A 161 5.86 12.16 7.09
C LYS A 161 6.55 11.05 7.86
N SER A 162 6.66 11.21 9.18
CA SER A 162 7.06 10.10 10.05
C SER A 162 5.95 9.03 10.05
N PRO A 163 6.27 7.74 9.87
CA PRO A 163 5.29 6.67 9.97
C PRO A 163 4.85 6.39 11.42
N GLN A 164 5.48 7.02 12.42
CA GLN A 164 5.05 6.95 13.84
C GLN A 164 3.93 7.95 14.18
N GLU A 165 3.69 8.93 13.30
CA GLU A 165 2.51 9.79 13.37
C GLU A 165 1.25 9.00 12.97
N PRO A 166 0.03 9.51 13.23
CA PRO A 166 -1.19 8.84 12.79
C PRO A 166 -1.13 8.45 11.31
N GLN A 167 -1.17 7.15 11.02
CA GLN A 167 -1.00 6.60 9.66
C GLN A 167 -2.29 6.73 8.83
N THR A 168 -2.70 7.96 8.58
CA THR A 168 -3.81 8.36 7.73
C THR A 168 -3.31 8.93 6.40
N PHE A 169 -4.22 9.32 5.52
CA PHE A 169 -3.90 10.08 4.33
C PHE A 169 -3.77 11.57 4.63
N TYR A 170 -2.60 12.12 4.31
CA TYR A 170 -2.24 13.53 4.40
C TYR A 170 -2.33 14.18 3.01
N PRO A 171 -2.68 15.46 2.91
CA PRO A 171 -2.79 16.12 1.62
C PRO A 171 -1.41 16.30 0.96
N VAL A 172 -1.34 16.05 -0.35
CA VAL A 172 -0.24 16.54 -1.18
C VAL A 172 -0.35 18.07 -1.25
N LEU A 173 0.72 18.78 -0.89
CA LEU A 173 0.69 20.25 -0.76
C LEU A 173 0.75 20.94 -2.12
N ASN A 174 1.53 20.41 -3.06
CA ASN A 174 1.59 20.92 -4.42
C ASN A 174 0.38 20.44 -5.22
N LYS A 175 -0.64 21.30 -5.35
CA LYS A 175 -1.89 20.98 -6.08
C LYS A 175 -1.73 20.93 -7.60
N SER A 176 -0.62 21.42 -8.13
CA SER A 176 -0.25 21.34 -9.55
C SER A 176 0.74 20.21 -9.84
N LEU A 177 1.01 19.34 -8.86
CA LEU A 177 1.88 18.19 -9.09
C LEU A 177 1.18 17.21 -10.01
N GLU A 178 1.89 16.76 -11.03
CA GLU A 178 1.45 15.71 -11.96
C GLU A 178 2.56 14.66 -12.08
N VAL A 179 2.16 13.42 -12.34
CA VAL A 179 3.06 12.36 -12.80
C VAL A 179 2.76 12.15 -14.27
N GLN A 180 3.75 12.39 -15.13
CA GLN A 180 3.62 12.25 -16.57
C GLN A 180 4.21 10.91 -17.04
N PRO A 181 3.71 10.35 -18.16
CA PRO A 181 4.30 9.18 -18.78
C PRO A 181 5.83 9.31 -18.93
N GLY A 182 6.56 8.31 -18.40
CA GLY A 182 8.02 8.30 -18.42
C GLY A 182 8.70 8.96 -17.22
N ASP A 183 7.98 9.64 -16.32
CA ASP A 183 8.56 10.17 -15.09
C ASP A 183 9.14 9.07 -14.21
N LYS A 184 10.18 9.41 -13.44
CA LYS A 184 10.70 8.51 -12.40
C LYS A 184 10.01 8.86 -11.09
N LEU A 185 9.41 7.85 -10.47
CA LEU A 185 8.81 7.93 -9.16
C LEU A 185 9.78 7.33 -8.14
N GLU A 186 10.10 8.06 -7.09
CA GLU A 186 11.03 7.63 -6.03
C GLU A 186 10.35 7.73 -4.66
N ALA A 187 10.44 6.68 -3.86
CA ALA A 187 10.09 6.71 -2.43
C ALA A 187 11.27 6.21 -1.59
N SER A 188 11.34 6.67 -0.35
CA SER A 188 12.38 6.24 0.58
C SER A 188 11.87 6.23 2.01
N CYS A 189 12.35 5.28 2.80
CA CYS A 189 12.11 5.17 4.23
C CYS A 189 13.43 5.22 4.98
N LEU A 190 13.50 6.13 5.96
CA LEU A 190 14.62 6.25 6.86
C LEU A 190 14.30 5.50 8.15
N PHE A 191 15.17 4.57 8.52
CA PHE A 191 15.02 3.75 9.71
C PHE A 191 16.16 3.97 10.71
N MET A 192 15.91 3.64 11.97
CA MET A 192 16.95 3.39 12.96
C MET A 192 16.70 2.04 13.61
N ASN A 193 17.57 1.07 13.35
CA ASN A 193 17.54 -0.21 14.04
C ASN A 193 18.39 -0.11 15.32
N ASN A 194 17.74 0.02 16.47
CA ASN A 194 18.42 0.05 17.77
C ASN A 194 18.62 -1.35 18.36
N GLU A 195 18.19 -2.42 17.68
CA GLU A 195 18.34 -3.80 18.12
C GLU A 195 19.74 -4.35 17.79
N ASP A 196 20.08 -5.49 18.39
CA ASP A 196 21.33 -6.24 18.16
C ASP A 196 21.21 -7.26 17.01
N ARG A 197 20.04 -7.34 16.37
CA ARG A 197 19.77 -8.24 15.23
C ARG A 197 19.45 -7.46 13.97
N GLU A 198 19.66 -8.11 12.82
CA GLU A 198 19.12 -7.64 11.54
C GLU A 198 17.57 -7.72 11.58
N ILE A 199 16.92 -6.69 11.05
CA ILE A 199 15.47 -6.67 10.85
C ILE A 199 15.22 -6.70 9.34
N ARG A 200 14.35 -7.60 8.88
CA ARG A 200 14.01 -7.73 7.45
C ARG A 200 12.67 -7.12 7.16
N MET A 201 12.40 -6.88 5.88
CA MET A 201 11.06 -6.52 5.45
C MET A 201 10.10 -7.70 5.65
N GLY A 202 8.93 -7.44 6.21
CA GLY A 202 7.94 -8.46 6.57
C GLY A 202 6.72 -7.86 7.26
N HIS A 203 5.72 -8.70 7.53
CA HIS A 203 4.40 -8.27 8.00
C HIS A 203 4.20 -8.36 9.49
N THR A 204 5.07 -9.10 10.20
CA THR A 204 4.92 -9.25 11.64
C THR A 204 5.48 -8.03 12.34
N ARG A 205 5.07 -7.83 13.60
CA ARG A 205 5.64 -6.76 14.45
C ARG A 205 7.15 -6.88 14.67
N ASN A 206 7.73 -8.06 14.43
CA ASN A 206 9.17 -8.31 14.56
C ASN A 206 9.96 -7.95 13.28
N ASP A 207 9.25 -7.71 12.18
CA ASP A 207 9.79 -7.30 10.90
C ASP A 207 9.62 -5.78 10.71
N GLU A 208 10.02 -5.26 9.55
CA GLU A 208 9.69 -3.91 9.13
C GLU A 208 8.92 -3.85 7.81
N MET A 209 8.28 -2.71 7.55
CA MET A 209 7.72 -2.34 6.26
C MET A 209 8.22 -0.97 5.83
N CYS A 210 8.47 -0.80 4.55
CA CYS A 210 8.66 0.50 3.93
C CYS A 210 7.58 0.71 2.87
N ASN A 211 6.45 1.30 3.27
CA ASN A 211 5.35 1.56 2.34
C ASN A 211 5.08 3.06 2.24
N PHE A 212 4.85 3.52 1.02
CA PHE A 212 4.33 4.84 0.72
C PHE A 212 3.14 4.70 -0.24
N TYR A 213 2.00 5.23 0.15
CA TYR A 213 0.77 5.16 -0.64
C TYR A 213 0.50 6.55 -1.18
N MET A 214 0.30 6.68 -2.48
CA MET A 214 -0.06 7.92 -3.15
C MET A 214 -1.44 7.77 -3.75
N MET A 215 -2.42 8.48 -3.19
CA MET A 215 -3.71 8.65 -3.85
C MET A 215 -3.56 9.63 -4.99
N TYR A 216 -4.06 9.24 -6.14
CA TYR A 216 -4.10 10.06 -7.33
C TYR A 216 -5.48 10.01 -7.98
N SER A 217 -5.77 10.98 -8.83
CA SER A 217 -6.96 10.98 -9.67
C SER A 217 -6.60 11.07 -11.15
N VAL A 218 -7.49 10.53 -11.98
CA VAL A 218 -7.49 10.68 -13.45
C VAL A 218 -8.87 11.17 -13.92
N PRO A 219 -8.96 11.84 -15.07
CA PRO A 219 -10.25 12.15 -15.70
C PRO A 219 -11.09 10.89 -15.95
N LEU A 220 -12.42 11.02 -15.93
CA LEU A 220 -13.33 9.90 -16.20
C LEU A 220 -13.10 9.24 -17.58
N GLU A 221 -12.72 10.02 -18.59
CA GLU A 221 -12.39 9.51 -19.93
C GLU A 221 -11.16 8.59 -19.93
N ASP A 222 -10.28 8.75 -18.93
CA ASP A 222 -9.04 8.00 -18.74
C ASP A 222 -9.19 6.87 -17.70
N ALA A 223 -10.41 6.52 -17.33
CA ALA A 223 -10.71 5.52 -16.29
C ALA A 223 -10.02 4.17 -16.49
N ALA A 224 -9.67 3.81 -17.73
CA ALA A 224 -8.94 2.59 -18.06
C ALA A 224 -7.56 2.52 -17.38
N GLN A 225 -6.93 3.65 -17.07
CA GLN A 225 -5.64 3.69 -16.35
C GLN A 225 -5.72 3.05 -14.97
N LEU A 226 -6.88 3.11 -14.31
CA LEU A 226 -7.09 2.52 -12.98
C LEU A 226 -7.15 0.98 -13.00
N ASP A 227 -7.41 0.42 -14.18
CA ASP A 227 -7.53 -1.01 -14.40
C ASP A 227 -6.19 -1.62 -14.89
N ASP A 228 -5.14 -0.80 -15.11
CA ASP A 228 -3.81 -1.26 -15.53
C ASP A 228 -2.96 -1.69 -14.32
N PRO A 229 -2.71 -3.01 -14.12
CA PRO A 229 -1.99 -3.53 -12.97
C PRO A 229 -0.52 -3.09 -12.92
N LYS A 230 0.11 -2.85 -14.09
CA LYS A 230 1.53 -2.51 -14.18
C LYS A 230 1.84 -1.12 -13.65
N ASN A 231 0.82 -0.27 -13.52
CA ASN A 231 0.95 1.13 -13.16
C ASN A 231 0.26 1.48 -11.84
N GLN A 232 0.06 0.49 -10.96
CA GLN A 232 -0.43 0.72 -9.59
C GLN A 232 0.65 0.57 -8.52
N ASN A 233 1.75 -0.11 -8.81
CA ASN A 233 2.73 -0.48 -7.79
C ASN A 233 4.17 -0.20 -8.23
N CYS A 234 5.02 0.16 -7.27
CA CYS A 234 6.46 0.19 -7.41
C CYS A 234 7.10 -0.71 -6.36
N LEU A 235 7.59 -1.86 -6.81
CA LEU A 235 8.19 -2.91 -5.97
C LEU A 235 9.71 -2.97 -6.13
N GLN A 236 10.30 -1.99 -6.83
CA GLN A 236 11.70 -2.01 -7.23
C GLN A 236 12.57 -1.28 -6.22
N SER A 237 13.22 -2.05 -5.34
CA SER A 237 14.24 -1.56 -4.41
C SER A 237 15.49 -1.09 -5.15
N ILE A 238 16.08 0.02 -4.72
CA ILE A 238 17.31 0.55 -5.27
C ILE A 238 18.33 0.90 -4.17
N ASP A 239 19.62 0.76 -4.48
CA ASP A 239 20.68 1.32 -3.66
C ASP A 239 20.56 2.85 -3.68
N PRO A 240 20.42 3.52 -2.53
CA PRO A 240 20.25 4.97 -2.50
C PRO A 240 21.48 5.78 -2.98
N LYS A 241 22.67 5.17 -2.98
CA LYS A 241 23.94 5.77 -3.38
C LYS A 241 24.24 5.53 -4.87
N THR A 242 24.06 4.31 -5.35
CA THR A 242 24.40 3.94 -6.74
C THR A 242 23.20 4.00 -7.68
N GLY A 243 21.98 3.89 -7.14
CA GLY A 243 20.75 3.74 -7.91
C GLY A 243 20.58 2.36 -8.56
N GLU A 244 21.46 1.41 -8.24
CA GLU A 244 21.37 0.03 -8.72
C GLU A 244 20.17 -0.69 -8.12
N ILE A 245 19.57 -1.58 -8.90
CA ILE A 245 18.34 -2.28 -8.50
C ILE A 245 18.72 -3.50 -7.66
N HIS A 246 18.07 -3.65 -6.50
CA HIS A 246 18.18 -4.84 -5.68
C HIS A 246 16.96 -5.74 -5.90
N THR A 247 17.17 -6.92 -6.47
CA THR A 247 16.16 -7.98 -6.54
C THR A 247 16.51 -9.06 -5.52
N ARG A 248 15.71 -9.18 -4.45
CA ARG A 248 15.80 -10.33 -3.53
C ARG A 248 14.58 -11.22 -3.75
N ASN A 249 14.76 -12.25 -4.57
CA ASN A 249 13.68 -13.07 -5.11
C ASN A 249 12.96 -13.95 -4.06
N ASP A 250 13.62 -14.25 -2.94
CA ASP A 250 13.14 -15.30 -2.00
C ASP A 250 12.13 -14.81 -0.94
N GLU A 251 11.98 -13.49 -0.70
CA GLU A 251 11.15 -12.93 0.38
C GLU A 251 9.89 -12.19 -0.12
N MET A 252 9.74 -12.03 -1.45
CA MET A 252 8.57 -11.41 -2.07
C MET A 252 7.27 -12.22 -1.87
N CYS A 253 7.32 -13.55 -1.70
CA CYS A 253 6.10 -14.40 -1.60
C CYS A 253 5.24 -14.09 -0.35
N ASN A 254 5.81 -13.77 0.82
CA ASN A 254 5.01 -13.36 1.99
C ASN A 254 4.37 -11.97 1.81
N PHE A 255 5.00 -11.13 1.00
CA PHE A 255 4.54 -9.77 0.68
C PHE A 255 3.39 -9.79 -0.34
N TYR A 256 3.48 -10.65 -1.36
CA TYR A 256 2.39 -10.96 -2.29
C TYR A 256 1.14 -11.49 -1.57
N MET A 257 1.26 -12.17 -0.43
CA MET A 257 0.08 -12.61 0.34
C MET A 257 -0.70 -11.48 1.02
N MET A 258 -0.17 -10.26 1.17
CA MET A 258 -0.91 -9.17 1.84
C MET A 258 -1.56 -8.17 0.86
N TYR A 259 -0.96 -8.01 -0.32
CA TYR A 259 -1.42 -7.06 -1.35
C TYR A 259 -1.79 -7.73 -2.67
N SER A 260 -1.61 -9.05 -2.79
CA SER A 260 -2.04 -9.93 -3.89
C SER A 260 -1.92 -9.32 -5.30
N VAL A 261 -0.76 -8.73 -5.58
CA VAL A 261 -0.37 -8.26 -6.91
C VAL A 261 -0.51 -9.43 -7.92
N PRO A 262 -1.02 -9.19 -9.15
CA PRO A 262 -1.26 -10.26 -10.12
C PRO A 262 0.00 -11.11 -10.39
N LEU A 263 -0.16 -12.43 -10.39
CA LEU A 263 0.90 -13.43 -10.62
C LEU A 263 1.72 -13.20 -11.91
N GLU A 264 1.18 -12.48 -12.89
CA GLU A 264 1.88 -12.14 -14.14
C GLU A 264 3.00 -11.11 -13.96
N ASP A 265 2.92 -10.23 -12.94
CA ASP A 265 4.01 -9.29 -12.63
C ASP A 265 5.17 -9.95 -11.87
N ALA A 266 4.92 -11.10 -11.23
CA ALA A 266 5.98 -11.97 -10.69
C ALA A 266 6.78 -12.68 -11.80
N ALA A 267 6.23 -12.77 -13.02
CA ALA A 267 6.87 -13.42 -14.17
C ALA A 267 7.95 -12.55 -14.85
N GLN A 268 8.17 -11.31 -14.40
CA GLN A 268 9.37 -10.54 -14.78
C GLN A 268 10.64 -11.03 -14.06
N LEU A 269 10.52 -12.01 -13.16
CA LEU A 269 11.61 -12.73 -12.52
C LEU A 269 11.70 -14.12 -13.18
N ASP A 270 12.50 -14.24 -14.24
CA ASP A 270 12.82 -15.49 -14.97
C ASP A 270 13.60 -16.48 -14.04
N ASP A 271 12.96 -17.05 -13.00
CA ASP A 271 13.56 -18.10 -12.16
C ASP A 271 12.58 -19.27 -11.91
N PRO A 272 12.92 -20.52 -12.31
CA PRO A 272 12.13 -21.72 -12.03
C PRO A 272 11.84 -21.99 -10.53
N LYS A 273 12.48 -21.30 -9.58
CA LYS A 273 12.15 -21.40 -8.14
C LYS A 273 10.80 -20.78 -7.75
N ASN A 274 10.24 -19.87 -8.58
CA ASN A 274 8.91 -19.28 -8.35
C ASN A 274 7.75 -20.26 -8.58
N GLN A 275 7.98 -21.42 -9.23
CA GLN A 275 6.95 -22.45 -9.40
C GLN A 275 6.54 -23.11 -8.07
N ASN A 276 7.36 -23.03 -7.02
CA ASN A 276 7.02 -23.57 -5.70
C ASN A 276 6.11 -22.66 -4.87
N CYS A 277 5.98 -21.36 -5.19
CA CYS A 277 5.02 -20.48 -4.49
C CYS A 277 3.55 -20.80 -4.86
N LEU A 278 3.30 -21.50 -5.98
CA LEU A 278 1.96 -21.96 -6.39
C LEU A 278 1.45 -23.16 -5.58
N GLN A 279 2.34 -23.95 -4.97
CA GLN A 279 1.96 -25.19 -4.26
C GLN A 279 1.46 -24.93 -2.84
N SER A 280 1.79 -23.80 -2.21
CA SER A 280 1.29 -23.43 -0.89
C SER A 280 -0.06 -22.69 -0.91
N ILE A 281 -0.60 -22.43 -2.11
CA ILE A 281 -1.88 -21.72 -2.33
C ILE A 281 -3.03 -22.72 -2.62
N ASP A 282 -2.75 -24.02 -2.74
CA ASP A 282 -3.78 -25.05 -2.91
C ASP A 282 -4.46 -25.36 -1.57
N PRO A 283 -5.78 -25.11 -1.39
CA PRO A 283 -6.50 -25.46 -0.16
C PRO A 283 -6.73 -26.98 0.01
N LYS A 284 -6.11 -27.84 -0.81
CA LYS A 284 -6.35 -29.29 -0.84
C LYS A 284 -5.15 -30.16 -0.47
N THR A 285 -4.27 -29.69 0.40
CA THR A 285 -3.39 -30.57 1.19
C THR A 285 -3.30 -30.11 2.63
#